data_AF-A0A4Q3WMU4-F1
#
_entry.id   AF-A0A4Q3WMU4-F1
#
_cell.length_a   1.000
_cell.length_b   1.000
_cell.length_c   1.000
_cell.angle_alpha   90.00
_cell.angle_beta   90.00
_cell.angle_gamma   90.00
#
_symmetry.space_group_name_H-M   'P 1'
#
loop_
_entity.id
_entity.type
_entity.pdbx_description
1 polymer ?
#
loop_
_entity_poly.entity_id
_entity_poly.type
_entity_poly.pdbx_seq_one_letter_code
_entity_poly.pdbx_strand_id
1 'polypeptide(L)'
;MKILYHHRTRSKDGQYVHIEEMIRALRAEGHEVVIVAPPSAETESFGSDAGPVAWLKRHVPKTFYELMELSYSLVAYRRLAKAVKQHRPDVLYERYNLFLPAGIWLARKYKLPMLLEVNAPILEERTRYDGLALTKLGRWSQAYAWRNADMVLPVTHVLGEIVQAYGVPPERIDVI
;
A
#
# COMPACT_ATOMS: atom_id res chain seq x y z
N MET A 1 9.42 13.05 -14.73
CA MET A 1 10.14 12.11 -13.83
C MET A 1 9.57 10.71 -13.99
N LYS A 2 10.29 9.68 -13.56
CA LYS A 2 9.84 8.30 -13.55
C LYS A 2 9.37 7.87 -12.17
N ILE A 3 8.10 7.53 -12.06
CA ILE A 3 7.43 7.16 -10.81
C ILE A 3 7.23 5.64 -10.79
N LEU A 4 7.75 4.98 -9.77
CA LEU A 4 7.38 3.60 -9.47
C LEU A 4 6.12 3.62 -8.61
N TYR A 5 4.98 3.28 -9.18
CA TYR A 5 3.68 3.27 -8.51
C TYR A 5 3.35 1.85 -8.02
N HIS A 6 3.15 1.68 -6.71
CA HIS A 6 2.86 0.39 -6.10
C HIS A 6 1.54 0.39 -5.33
N HIS A 7 0.73 -0.64 -5.54
CA HIS A 7 -0.49 -0.88 -4.75
C HIS A 7 -0.77 -2.38 -4.61
N ARG A 8 -1.61 -2.74 -3.65
CA ARG A 8 -2.08 -4.13 -3.40
C ARG A 8 -3.55 -4.37 -3.70
N THR A 9 -4.28 -3.37 -4.21
CA THR A 9 -5.67 -3.52 -4.65
C THR A 9 -5.77 -4.60 -5.74
N ARG A 10 -6.70 -5.53 -5.55
CA ARG A 10 -7.01 -6.62 -6.50
C ARG A 10 -8.39 -6.47 -7.10
N SER A 11 -9.36 -6.04 -6.28
CA SER A 11 -10.74 -5.83 -6.69
C SER A 11 -10.84 -4.62 -7.62
N LYS A 12 -11.58 -4.75 -8.72
CA LYS A 12 -12.01 -3.61 -9.55
C LYS A 12 -13.22 -2.97 -8.87
N ASP A 13 -12.94 -2.06 -7.95
CA ASP A 13 -13.92 -1.29 -7.18
C ASP A 13 -13.58 0.21 -7.22
N GLY A 14 -14.15 1.02 -6.32
CA GLY A 14 -13.85 2.44 -6.24
C GLY A 14 -12.36 2.77 -6.02
N GLN A 15 -11.59 1.87 -5.38
CA GLN A 15 -10.16 2.06 -5.22
C GLN A 15 -9.41 1.93 -6.55
N TYR A 16 -9.92 1.08 -7.44
CA TYR A 16 -9.33 0.89 -8.77
C TYR A 16 -9.52 2.14 -9.65
N VAL A 17 -10.72 2.75 -9.62
CA VAL A 17 -10.98 4.02 -10.34
C VAL A 17 -10.05 5.13 -9.84
N HIS A 18 -9.89 5.25 -8.52
CA HIS A 18 -8.94 6.20 -7.93
C HIS A 18 -7.50 5.97 -8.44
N ILE A 19 -7.03 4.72 -8.44
CA ILE A 19 -5.69 4.37 -8.94
C ILE A 19 -5.53 4.74 -10.42
N GLU A 20 -6.52 4.42 -11.26
CA GLU A 20 -6.47 4.74 -12.69
C GLU A 20 -6.42 6.25 -12.95
N GLU A 21 -7.25 7.03 -12.26
CA GLU A 21 -7.26 8.49 -12.42
C GLU A 21 -5.99 9.13 -11.87
N MET A 22 -5.44 8.64 -10.75
CA MET A 22 -4.13 9.08 -10.25
C MET A 22 -3.01 8.82 -11.26
N ILE A 23 -2.95 7.62 -11.84
CA ILE A 23 -1.95 7.27 -12.86
C ILE A 23 -2.13 8.13 -14.11
N ARG A 24 -3.39 8.37 -14.52
CA ARG A 24 -3.71 9.20 -15.67
C ARG A 24 -3.28 10.65 -15.45
N ALA A 25 -3.56 11.23 -14.29
CA ALA A 25 -3.16 12.58 -13.92
C ALA A 25 -1.62 12.71 -13.91
N LEU A 26 -0.91 11.78 -13.26
CA LEU A 26 0.56 11.78 -13.25
C LEU A 26 1.15 11.70 -14.67
N ARG A 27 0.55 10.90 -15.56
CA ARG A 27 0.96 10.83 -16.97
C ARG A 27 0.65 12.11 -17.74
N ALA A 28 -0.49 12.75 -17.47
CA ALA A 28 -0.88 14.01 -18.09
C ALA A 28 0.08 15.15 -17.72
N GLU A 29 0.61 15.15 -16.50
CA GLU A 29 1.68 16.03 -16.03
C GLU A 29 3.08 15.66 -16.59
N GLY A 30 3.17 14.68 -17.50
CA GLY A 30 4.40 14.31 -18.20
C GLY A 30 5.30 13.32 -17.45
N HIS A 31 4.80 12.64 -16.41
CA HIS A 31 5.56 11.60 -15.71
C HIS A 31 5.47 10.23 -16.40
N GLU A 32 6.58 9.49 -16.42
CA GLU A 32 6.57 8.06 -16.78
C GLU A 32 6.16 7.26 -15.55
N VAL A 33 5.04 6.53 -15.61
CA VAL A 33 4.53 5.75 -14.48
C VAL A 33 4.71 4.26 -14.73
N VAL A 34 5.56 3.62 -13.92
CA VAL A 34 5.81 2.18 -13.89
C VAL A 34 5.00 1.56 -12.76
N ILE A 35 4.05 0.70 -13.10
CA ILE A 35 3.10 0.13 -12.13
C ILE A 35 3.60 -1.25 -11.67
N VAL A 36 3.60 -1.48 -10.36
CA VAL A 36 3.78 -2.81 -9.76
C VAL A 36 2.55 -3.12 -8.91
N ALA A 37 1.79 -4.12 -9.32
CA ALA A 37 0.56 -4.54 -8.63
C ALA A 37 0.40 -6.07 -8.67
N PRO A 38 -0.45 -6.69 -7.83
CA PRO A 38 -0.75 -8.13 -7.91
C PRO A 38 -1.21 -8.56 -9.31
N PRO A 39 -0.88 -9.79 -9.77
CA PRO A 39 -1.18 -10.26 -11.14
C PRO A 39 -2.68 -10.32 -11.52
N SER A 40 -3.57 -10.08 -10.56
CA SER A 40 -5.03 -10.19 -10.72
C SER A 40 -5.71 -8.91 -11.24
N ALA A 41 -5.02 -7.77 -11.23
CA ALA A 41 -5.66 -6.48 -11.54
C ALA A 41 -6.19 -6.39 -12.99
N GLU A 42 -5.62 -7.16 -13.93
CA GLU A 42 -6.00 -7.10 -15.34
C GLU A 42 -7.05 -8.17 -15.73
N THR A 43 -7.05 -9.35 -15.11
CA THR A 43 -7.80 -10.54 -15.54
C THR A 43 -9.11 -10.80 -14.78
N GLU A 44 -9.36 -10.12 -13.66
CA GLU A 44 -10.60 -10.30 -12.89
C GLU A 44 -11.72 -9.35 -13.37
N SER A 45 -12.95 -9.88 -13.46
CA SER A 45 -14.15 -9.11 -13.79
C SER A 45 -14.58 -8.22 -12.63
N PHE A 46 -15.25 -7.11 -12.92
CA PHE A 46 -15.74 -6.20 -11.88
C PHE A 46 -16.59 -6.97 -10.86
N GLY A 47 -16.21 -6.93 -9.57
CA GLY A 47 -16.90 -7.63 -8.48
C GLY A 47 -16.51 -9.10 -8.22
N SER A 48 -15.47 -9.65 -8.85
CA SER A 48 -15.09 -11.07 -8.65
C SER A 48 -14.18 -11.31 -7.43
N ASP A 49 -14.58 -10.89 -6.24
CA ASP A 49 -13.89 -11.29 -4.99
C ASP A 49 -14.17 -12.76 -4.56
N ALA A 50 -14.95 -13.50 -5.36
CA ALA A 50 -15.66 -14.71 -4.94
C ALA A 50 -14.93 -16.05 -5.22
N GLY A 51 -13.60 -16.10 -5.08
CA GLY A 51 -12.83 -17.28 -5.48
C GLY A 51 -11.93 -17.87 -4.38
N PRO A 52 -10.65 -18.16 -4.71
CA PRO A 52 -9.71 -18.83 -3.81
C PRO A 52 -9.39 -18.06 -2.53
N VAL A 53 -9.41 -16.72 -2.58
CA VAL A 53 -9.07 -15.86 -1.43
C VAL A 53 -10.17 -15.91 -0.37
N ALA A 54 -11.44 -15.87 -0.78
CA ALA A 54 -12.57 -15.99 0.13
C ALA A 54 -12.63 -17.40 0.75
N TRP A 55 -12.34 -18.44 -0.04
CA TRP A 55 -12.22 -19.81 0.47
C TRP A 55 -11.09 -19.94 1.50
N LEU A 56 -9.91 -19.36 1.21
CA LEU A 56 -8.77 -19.36 2.13
C LEU A 56 -9.09 -18.63 3.42
N LYS A 57 -9.67 -17.42 3.36
CA LYS A 57 -10.12 -16.65 4.54
C LYS A 57 -11.12 -17.43 5.42
N ARG A 58 -11.91 -18.33 4.82
CA ARG A 58 -12.92 -19.13 5.54
C ARG A 58 -12.34 -20.36 6.23
N HIS A 59 -11.25 -20.92 5.72
CA HIS A 59 -10.67 -22.19 6.23
C HIS A 59 -9.35 -22.02 6.97
N VAL A 60 -8.72 -20.86 6.86
CA VAL A 60 -7.44 -20.55 7.50
C VAL A 60 -7.67 -19.73 8.77
N PRO A 61 -7.05 -20.09 9.92
CA PRO A 61 -7.08 -19.26 11.11
C PRO A 61 -6.60 -17.84 10.81
N LYS A 62 -7.31 -16.82 11.31
CA LYS A 62 -6.99 -15.40 11.05
C LYS A 62 -5.52 -15.05 11.31
N THR A 63 -4.92 -15.60 12.35
CA THR A 63 -3.49 -15.44 12.68
C THR A 63 -2.58 -15.89 11.54
N PHE A 64 -2.85 -17.04 10.93
CA PHE A 64 -2.06 -17.54 9.80
C PHE A 64 -2.29 -16.70 8.55
N TYR A 65 -3.53 -16.26 8.30
CA TYR A 65 -3.84 -15.37 7.18
C TYR A 65 -3.08 -14.04 7.28
N GLU A 66 -3.02 -13.43 8.45
CA GLU A 66 -2.27 -12.18 8.68
C GLU A 66 -0.75 -12.37 8.54
N LEU A 67 -0.21 -13.51 8.98
CA LEU A 67 1.19 -13.87 8.71
C LEU A 67 1.46 -14.10 7.21
N MET A 68 0.49 -14.64 6.47
CA MET A 68 0.57 -14.74 5.01
C MET A 68 0.54 -13.34 4.36
N GLU A 69 -0.31 -12.43 4.83
CA GLU A 69 -0.34 -11.05 4.35
C GLU A 69 1.00 -10.34 4.58
N LEU A 70 1.63 -10.56 5.73
CA LEU A 70 2.96 -10.01 6.03
C LEU A 70 4.05 -10.66 5.17
N SER A 71 4.06 -11.98 5.05
CA SER A 71 5.07 -12.70 4.26
C SER A 71 5.02 -12.37 2.76
N TYR A 72 3.85 -11.96 2.25
CA TYR A 72 3.71 -11.41 0.90
C TYR A 72 4.64 -10.21 0.65
N SER A 73 5.04 -9.48 1.69
CA SER A 73 6.01 -8.38 1.57
C SER A 73 7.33 -8.80 0.94
N LEU A 74 7.76 -10.05 1.13
CA LEU A 74 8.96 -10.58 0.47
C LEU A 74 8.76 -10.72 -1.04
N VAL A 75 7.58 -11.17 -1.46
CA VAL A 75 7.21 -11.28 -2.88
C VAL A 75 7.09 -9.90 -3.51
N ALA A 76 6.39 -8.97 -2.84
CA ALA A 76 6.27 -7.58 -3.28
C ALA A 76 7.65 -6.93 -3.43
N TYR A 77 8.52 -7.08 -2.42
CA TYR A 77 9.88 -6.56 -2.44
C TYR A 77 10.70 -7.08 -3.62
N ARG A 78 10.62 -8.38 -3.96
CA ARG A 78 11.34 -8.95 -5.12
C ARG A 78 10.85 -8.35 -6.44
N ARG A 79 9.54 -8.16 -6.59
CA ARG A 79 8.93 -7.56 -7.79
C ARG A 79 9.31 -6.09 -7.92
N LEU A 80 9.21 -5.34 -6.83
CA LEU A 80 9.65 -3.96 -6.74
C LEU A 80 11.14 -3.80 -7.03
N ALA A 81 11.99 -4.64 -6.45
CA ALA A 81 13.43 -4.62 -6.69
C ALA A 81 13.78 -4.93 -8.16
N LYS A 82 13.04 -5.82 -8.82
CA LYS A 82 13.18 -6.05 -10.27
C LYS A 82 12.81 -4.80 -11.06
N ALA A 83 11.68 -4.17 -10.73
CA ALA A 83 11.23 -2.94 -11.40
C ALA A 83 12.22 -1.79 -11.21
N VAL A 84 12.76 -1.59 -10.00
CA VAL A 84 13.79 -0.56 -9.75
C VAL A 84 15.03 -0.78 -10.59
N LYS A 85 15.52 -2.03 -10.68
CA LYS A 85 16.71 -2.35 -11.49
C LYS A 85 16.49 -2.13 -12.98
N GLN A 86 15.29 -2.44 -13.47
CA GLN A 86 14.96 -2.34 -14.89
C GLN A 86 14.66 -0.91 -15.32
N HIS A 87 13.90 -0.17 -14.51
CA HIS A 87 13.34 1.12 -14.92
C HIS A 87 14.10 2.31 -14.34
N ARG A 88 14.82 2.13 -13.22
CA ARG A 88 15.52 3.20 -12.47
C ARG A 88 14.60 4.40 -12.19
N PRO A 89 13.53 4.21 -11.40
CA PRO A 89 12.61 5.28 -11.04
C PRO A 89 13.29 6.34 -10.18
N ASP A 90 12.76 7.56 -10.23
CA ASP A 90 13.22 8.70 -9.43
C ASP A 90 12.54 8.72 -8.04
N VAL A 91 11.33 8.19 -7.94
CA VAL A 91 10.51 8.20 -6.72
C VAL A 91 9.64 6.94 -6.63
N LEU A 92 9.43 6.46 -5.40
CA LEU A 92 8.44 5.43 -5.09
C LEU A 92 7.15 6.12 -4.59
N TYR A 93 6.04 5.85 -5.26
CA TYR A 93 4.71 6.22 -4.81
C TYR A 93 3.97 4.94 -4.42
N GLU A 94 3.61 4.78 -3.15
CA GLU A 94 2.94 3.57 -2.66
C GLU A 94 1.58 3.92 -2.04
N ARG A 95 0.53 3.20 -2.46
CA ARG A 95 -0.75 3.22 -1.75
C ARG A 95 -0.66 2.32 -0.52
N TYR A 96 -0.90 2.91 0.65
CA TYR A 96 -0.77 2.24 1.94
C TYR A 96 -1.60 0.95 2.01
N ASN A 97 -1.01 -0.10 2.59
CA ASN A 97 -1.71 -1.31 3.00
C ASN A 97 -1.10 -1.85 4.30
N LEU A 98 -1.93 -2.48 5.14
CA LEU A 98 -1.49 -3.13 6.36
C LEU A 98 -0.61 -4.36 6.02
N PHE A 99 0.35 -4.66 6.89
CA PHE A 99 1.30 -5.78 6.72
C PHE A 99 2.16 -5.69 5.44
N LEU A 100 2.47 -4.48 4.96
CA LEU A 100 3.28 -4.26 3.75
C LEU A 100 4.49 -3.34 3.97
N PRO A 101 5.52 -3.73 4.76
CA PRO A 101 6.78 -2.98 4.88
C PRO A 101 7.67 -2.97 3.62
N ALA A 102 7.26 -3.64 2.53
CA ALA A 102 8.09 -3.84 1.34
C ALA A 102 8.53 -2.52 0.66
N GLY A 103 7.65 -1.52 0.57
CA GLY A 103 7.96 -0.21 0.01
C GLY A 103 9.06 0.48 0.80
N ILE A 104 8.96 0.49 2.13
CA ILE A 104 9.97 1.06 3.04
C ILE A 104 11.33 0.38 2.87
N TRP A 105 11.36 -0.95 2.79
CA TRP A 105 12.60 -1.70 2.57
C TRP A 105 13.24 -1.37 1.22
N LEU A 106 12.41 -1.20 0.19
CA LEU A 106 12.86 -0.84 -1.15
C LEU A 106 13.44 0.58 -1.16
N ALA A 107 12.68 1.56 -0.65
CA ALA A 107 13.06 2.96 -0.58
C ALA A 107 14.42 3.12 0.11
N ARG A 108 14.60 2.50 1.27
CA ARG A 108 15.87 2.52 2.01
C ARG A 108 17.03 1.91 1.24
N LYS A 109 16.83 0.73 0.64
CA LYS A 109 17.91 0.03 -0.07
C LYS A 109 18.39 0.79 -1.29
N TYR A 110 17.46 1.36 -2.05
CA TYR A 110 17.76 2.06 -3.30
C TYR A 110 17.85 3.57 -3.13
N LYS A 111 17.72 4.07 -1.89
CA LYS A 111 17.70 5.50 -1.54
C LYS A 111 16.71 6.29 -2.40
N LEU A 112 15.54 5.70 -2.64
CA LEU A 112 14.45 6.33 -3.36
C LEU A 112 13.61 7.16 -2.38
N PRO A 113 13.32 8.43 -2.69
CA PRO A 113 12.25 9.17 -2.03
C PRO A 113 10.95 8.36 -2.09
N MET A 114 10.22 8.31 -0.98
CA MET A 114 8.99 7.54 -0.84
C MET A 114 7.81 8.41 -0.40
N LEU A 115 6.81 8.46 -1.27
CA LEU A 115 5.49 9.03 -1.00
C LEU A 115 4.54 7.89 -0.62
N LEU A 116 3.90 7.98 0.54
CA LEU A 116 2.97 6.97 1.05
C LEU A 116 1.55 7.53 1.16
N GLU A 117 0.68 7.10 0.27
CA GLU A 117 -0.71 7.56 0.23
C GLU A 117 -1.59 6.78 1.21
N VAL A 118 -2.18 7.47 2.20
CA VAL A 118 -3.02 6.86 3.24
C VAL A 118 -4.48 7.17 2.99
N ASN A 119 -5.19 6.17 2.46
CA ASN A 119 -6.61 6.28 2.12
C ASN A 119 -7.54 5.95 3.30
N ALA A 120 -7.05 5.17 4.26
CA ALA A 120 -7.86 4.62 5.33
C ALA A 120 -6.99 4.21 6.52
N PRO A 121 -7.54 4.24 7.75
CA PRO A 121 -6.87 3.73 8.94
C PRO A 121 -7.14 2.22 9.04
N ILE A 122 -6.46 1.44 8.18
CA ILE A 122 -6.79 0.02 7.93
C ILE A 122 -6.74 -0.83 9.22
N LEU A 123 -5.83 -0.53 10.15
CA LEU A 123 -5.79 -1.21 11.45
C LEU A 123 -7.10 -1.01 12.23
N GLU A 124 -7.54 0.25 12.35
CA GLU A 124 -8.72 0.66 13.07
C GLU A 124 -9.98 0.06 12.43
N GLU A 125 -10.10 0.13 11.11
CA GLU A 125 -11.20 -0.46 10.34
C GLU A 125 -11.28 -1.98 10.54
N ARG A 126 -10.17 -2.71 10.34
CA ARG A 126 -10.13 -4.16 10.51
C ARG A 126 -10.37 -4.59 11.95
N THR A 127 -9.92 -3.80 12.93
CA THR A 127 -10.20 -4.09 14.35
C THR A 127 -11.68 -3.96 14.67
N ARG A 128 -12.38 -3.01 14.02
CA ARG A 128 -13.79 -2.72 14.29
C ARG A 128 -14.78 -3.61 13.51
N TYR A 129 -14.48 -3.94 12.26
CA TYR A 129 -15.47 -4.56 11.35
C TYR A 129 -15.10 -5.99 10.89
N ASP A 130 -13.85 -6.24 10.54
CA ASP A 130 -13.44 -7.55 9.95
C ASP A 130 -12.88 -8.55 10.99
N GLY A 131 -12.41 -8.01 12.12
CA GLY A 131 -11.67 -8.68 13.18
C GLY A 131 -10.20 -8.95 12.79
N LEU A 132 -9.29 -8.51 13.65
CA LEU A 132 -7.84 -8.67 13.51
C LEU A 132 -7.28 -9.48 14.69
N ALA A 133 -6.60 -10.59 14.41
CA ALA A 133 -6.08 -11.51 15.42
C ALA A 133 -4.73 -11.06 16.00
N LEU A 134 -3.83 -10.54 15.16
CA LEU A 134 -2.50 -10.06 15.54
C LEU A 134 -2.47 -8.54 15.65
N THR A 135 -3.33 -7.95 16.49
CA THR A 135 -3.47 -6.50 16.64
C THR A 135 -2.15 -5.79 16.94
N LYS A 136 -1.27 -6.39 17.75
CA LYS A 136 0.06 -5.82 18.04
C LYS A 136 0.93 -5.77 16.79
N LEU A 137 0.90 -6.80 15.96
CA LEU A 137 1.63 -6.85 14.70
C LEU A 137 1.05 -5.84 13.69
N GLY A 138 -0.27 -5.72 13.62
CA GLY A 138 -0.94 -4.72 12.78
C GLY A 138 -0.55 -3.31 13.18
N ARG A 139 -0.63 -3.00 14.48
CA ARG A 139 -0.20 -1.69 15.03
C ARG A 139 1.26 -1.39 14.72
N TRP A 140 2.13 -2.37 14.91
CA TRP A 140 3.53 -2.24 14.52
C TRP A 140 3.67 -1.96 13.02
N SER A 141 2.99 -2.71 12.16
CA SER A 141 3.10 -2.55 10.70
C SER A 141 2.62 -1.19 10.23
N GLN A 142 1.52 -0.67 10.78
CA GLN A 142 1.00 0.66 10.46
C GLN A 142 1.97 1.75 10.90
N ALA A 143 2.38 1.72 12.17
CA ALA A 143 3.36 2.66 12.70
C ALA A 143 4.69 2.60 11.92
N TYR A 144 5.13 1.40 11.55
CA TYR A 144 6.35 1.20 10.77
C TYR A 144 6.25 1.81 9.38
N ALA A 145 5.15 1.59 8.65
CA ALA A 145 4.99 2.17 7.32
C ALA A 145 4.97 3.72 7.40
N TRP A 146 4.12 4.27 8.25
CA TRP A 146 3.89 5.71 8.31
C TRP A 146 5.12 6.49 8.81
N ARG A 147 5.80 6.02 9.85
CA ARG A 147 6.98 6.73 10.42
C ARG A 147 8.19 6.75 9.49
N ASN A 148 8.28 5.78 8.59
CA ASN A 148 9.47 5.54 7.79
C ASN A 148 9.32 5.94 6.32
N ALA A 149 8.16 6.49 5.92
CA ALA A 149 8.00 7.19 4.65
C ALA A 149 8.63 8.59 4.73
N ASP A 150 9.05 9.13 3.58
CA ASP A 150 9.59 10.49 3.50
C ASP A 150 8.45 11.52 3.56
N MET A 151 7.36 11.25 2.85
CA MET A 151 6.08 11.98 2.96
C MET A 151 4.91 11.00 3.09
N VAL A 152 3.97 11.34 3.97
CA VAL A 152 2.69 10.62 4.11
C VAL A 152 1.58 11.53 3.59
N LEU A 153 0.77 10.99 2.69
CA LEU A 153 -0.27 11.71 1.96
C LEU A 153 -1.66 11.20 2.38
N PRO A 154 -2.18 11.59 3.56
CA PRO A 154 -3.54 11.27 3.96
C PRO A 154 -4.58 12.01 3.10
N VAL A 155 -5.66 11.33 2.73
CA VAL A 155 -6.73 11.91 1.88
C VAL A 155 -7.72 12.83 2.61
N THR A 156 -7.54 13.02 3.93
CA THR A 156 -8.34 13.94 4.75
C THR A 156 -7.52 14.48 5.91
N HIS A 157 -7.92 15.63 6.45
CA HIS A 157 -7.35 16.17 7.69
C HIS A 157 -7.51 15.23 8.88
N VAL A 158 -8.64 14.52 8.99
CA VAL A 158 -8.88 13.54 10.06
C VAL A 158 -7.86 12.39 9.98
N LEU A 159 -7.56 11.90 8.78
CA LEU A 159 -6.50 10.92 8.60
C LEU A 159 -5.11 11.51 8.91
N GLY A 160 -4.88 12.78 8.60
CA GLY A 160 -3.67 13.49 8.99
C GLY A 160 -3.45 13.51 10.50
N GLU A 161 -4.49 13.80 11.28
CA GLU A 161 -4.44 13.74 12.75
C GLU A 161 -4.14 12.33 13.25
N ILE A 162 -4.75 11.31 12.65
CA ILE A 162 -4.47 9.90 12.99
C ILE A 162 -3.01 9.57 12.67
N VAL A 163 -2.51 9.90 11.47
CA VAL A 163 -1.13 9.69 11.06
C VAL A 163 -0.15 10.38 12.03
N GLN A 164 -0.45 11.62 12.41
CA GLN A 164 0.33 12.39 13.39
C GLN A 164 0.32 11.72 14.77
N ALA A 165 -0.81 11.22 15.24
CA ALA A 165 -0.92 10.48 16.51
C ALA A 165 -0.09 9.19 16.51
N TYR A 166 0.21 8.64 15.34
CA TYR A 166 1.16 7.54 15.17
C TYR A 166 2.62 7.99 15.17
N GLY A 167 2.93 9.27 15.36
CA GLY A 167 4.30 9.79 15.52
C GLY A 167 4.98 10.18 14.21
N VAL A 168 4.21 10.49 13.16
CA VAL A 168 4.76 11.14 11.97
C VAL A 168 4.86 12.65 12.23
N PRO A 169 6.02 13.27 12.01
CA PRO A 169 6.19 14.72 12.14
C PRO A 169 5.29 15.50 11.18
N PRO A 170 4.71 16.63 11.60
CA PRO A 170 3.81 17.45 10.77
C PRO A 170 4.39 17.82 9.41
N GLU A 171 5.69 18.11 9.35
CA GLU A 171 6.40 18.49 8.12
C GLU A 171 6.51 17.35 7.09
N ARG A 172 6.18 16.11 7.50
CA ARG A 172 6.12 14.93 6.63
C ARG A 172 4.69 14.49 6.32
N ILE A 173 3.69 15.30 6.66
CA ILE A 173 2.28 15.02 6.41
C ILE A 173 1.74 16.09 5.48
N ASP A 174 1.18 15.69 4.34
CA ASP A 174 0.52 16.60 3.41
C ASP A 174 -0.84 16.04 3.00
N VAL A 175 -1.91 16.81 3.23
CA VAL A 175 -3.27 16.34 2.97
C VAL A 175 -3.61 16.61 1.51
N ILE A 176 -3.98 15.56 0.76
CA ILE A 176 -4.28 15.62 -0.68
C ILE A 176 -5.73 15.27 -1.01
#